data_AF-W0BBF6-F1
#
_entry.id   AF-W0BBF6-F1
#
_cell.length_a   1.000
_cell.length_b   1.000
_cell.length_c   1.000
_cell.angle_alpha   90.00
_cell.angle_beta   90.00
_cell.angle_gamma   90.00
#
_symmetry.space_group_name_H-M   'P 1'
#
loop_
_entity.id
_entity.type
_entity.pdbx_description
1 polymer ?
#
loop_
_entity_poly.entity_id
_entity_poly.type
_entity_poly.pdbx_seq_one_letter_code
_entity_poly.pdbx_strand_id
1 'polypeptide(L)'
;MKPLLVSSGEPAGIGPDICLTLAASHLPVVILGDKSLLAQRAEQLGLNIVLKDYSVREKTVTDSNQLAVLHVPCPVKPIAGVLDPQNASYVLAMLTTAAQRCLHGEFSALITAPVHKAVINQAGFAFSGHTEFLAHQCNIETVVMMLACEAMRVALVTTHLPLKDVPKAVTMSSVTNVITCLDKSLKQEFGISKPRIFVAGLNPHAGEGGFLGHEEIEVISPALYALQKQGIDVHGPFPADTMFVEQHANDCDAFVAMYHDQGLPVLKYAGFGRAVNITLGLPIIRTSVDHGTALELAGTGKADVGSMKAAIEIAAFMARKKVRNMTIISLIAAVDEHGALGKDNQLLCHLPADLRHFKELTLGKPILMGRKTYESIGSPLPGRLNIILSRQLTQISGAVVVDTLHHAFELTCHEPEIMVIGGAHVYEQAILVAQRIYLTKIHHQFEADVFFPTVDESIWQVQEAVFRPHDEKSKYDMTFYRYEKVKSALLL
;
A
#
# COMPACT_ATOMS: atom_id res chain seq x y z
N MET A 1 -12.39 0.03 8.10
CA MET A 1 -10.95 -0.10 7.79
C MET A 1 -10.26 -0.76 8.96
N LYS A 2 -9.13 -1.43 8.74
CA LYS A 2 -8.27 -1.88 9.86
C LYS A 2 -7.73 -0.65 10.62
N PRO A 3 -7.24 -0.80 11.86
CA PRO A 3 -6.76 0.33 12.64
C PRO A 3 -5.49 0.94 12.06
N LEU A 4 -5.23 2.19 12.42
CA LEU A 4 -4.01 2.91 12.15
C LEU A 4 -3.06 2.76 13.35
N LEU A 5 -1.82 2.38 13.10
CA LEU A 5 -0.81 2.26 14.15
C LEU A 5 -0.02 3.56 14.27
N VAL A 6 0.06 4.13 15.46
CA VAL A 6 0.82 5.36 15.72
C VAL A 6 1.98 5.03 16.66
N SER A 7 3.23 5.11 16.18
CA SER A 7 4.40 4.98 17.06
C SER A 7 4.61 6.26 17.85
N SER A 8 4.65 6.17 19.17
CA SER A 8 4.77 7.32 20.08
C SER A 8 6.12 8.06 20.02
N GLY A 9 7.15 7.46 19.42
CA GLY A 9 8.42 8.13 19.13
C GLY A 9 9.39 8.23 20.33
N GLU A 10 10.19 9.30 20.35
CA GLU A 10 11.13 9.56 21.45
C GLU A 10 10.36 9.80 22.77
N PRO A 11 10.54 8.96 23.80
CA PRO A 11 9.76 9.05 25.03
C PRO A 11 9.99 10.34 25.84
N ALA A 12 11.16 10.97 25.70
CA ALA A 12 11.42 12.28 26.31
C ALA A 12 10.81 13.46 25.54
N GLY A 13 10.39 13.27 24.28
CA GLY A 13 9.88 14.32 23.41
C GLY A 13 8.36 14.53 23.51
N ILE A 14 7.83 15.33 22.58
CA ILE A 14 6.38 15.63 22.46
C ILE A 14 5.55 14.52 21.81
N GLY A 15 6.19 13.45 21.30
CA GLY A 15 5.48 12.35 20.63
C GLY A 15 4.36 11.75 21.51
N PRO A 16 4.64 11.40 22.78
CA PRO A 16 3.62 10.99 23.74
C PRO A 16 2.49 12.01 23.95
N ASP A 17 2.81 13.32 24.09
CA ASP A 17 1.81 14.39 24.26
C ASP A 17 0.82 14.40 23.10
N ILE A 18 1.36 14.39 21.87
CA ILE A 18 0.56 14.48 20.66
C ILE A 18 -0.29 13.21 20.50
N CYS A 19 0.27 12.03 20.80
CA CYS A 19 -0.47 10.76 20.74
C CYS A 19 -1.68 10.74 21.68
N LEU A 20 -1.57 11.32 22.88
CA LEU A 20 -2.68 11.40 23.82
C LEU A 20 -3.85 12.21 23.27
N THR A 21 -3.58 13.24 22.47
CA THR A 21 -4.66 14.04 21.86
C THR A 21 -5.51 13.24 20.85
N LEU A 22 -5.02 12.08 20.41
CA LEU A 22 -5.73 11.18 19.49
C LEU A 22 -6.85 10.39 20.16
N ALA A 23 -6.99 10.46 21.49
CA ALA A 23 -8.16 9.92 22.20
C ALA A 23 -9.48 10.62 21.79
N ALA A 24 -9.41 11.76 21.10
CA ALA A 24 -10.56 12.44 20.50
C ALA A 24 -10.73 12.13 19.00
N SER A 25 -9.91 11.24 18.42
CA SER A 25 -9.99 10.88 17.00
C SER A 25 -11.23 10.04 16.71
N HIS A 26 -11.87 10.32 15.58
CA HIS A 26 -12.96 9.49 15.04
C HIS A 26 -12.45 8.28 14.24
N LEU A 27 -11.13 8.20 14.02
CA LEU A 27 -10.48 7.10 13.31
C LEU A 27 -10.02 6.02 14.30
N PRO A 28 -10.05 4.73 13.92
CA PRO A 28 -9.55 3.65 14.77
C PRO A 28 -8.02 3.73 14.86
N VAL A 29 -7.52 4.33 15.93
CA VAL A 29 -6.08 4.50 16.19
C VAL A 29 -5.62 3.58 17.33
N VAL A 30 -4.41 3.05 17.19
CA VAL A 30 -3.73 2.28 18.23
C VAL A 30 -2.36 2.90 18.44
N ILE A 31 -2.05 3.26 19.68
CA ILE A 31 -0.75 3.83 20.03
C ILE A 31 0.20 2.70 20.36
N LEU A 32 1.32 2.65 19.67
CA LEU A 32 2.44 1.79 20.02
C LEU A 32 3.37 2.57 20.95
N GLY A 33 3.55 2.08 22.17
CA GLY A 33 4.43 2.72 23.15
C GLY A 33 4.28 2.20 24.57
N ASP A 34 5.02 2.81 25.50
CA ASP A 34 4.91 2.46 26.92
C ASP A 34 3.63 3.04 27.52
N LYS A 35 2.76 2.17 28.04
CA LYS A 35 1.48 2.54 28.63
C LYS A 35 1.66 3.36 29.91
N SER A 36 2.72 3.07 30.68
CA SER A 36 3.07 3.80 31.89
C SER A 36 3.58 5.21 31.56
N LEU A 37 4.38 5.35 30.50
CA LEU A 37 4.79 6.65 29.97
C LEU A 37 3.57 7.48 29.54
N LEU A 38 2.66 6.88 28.77
CA LEU A 38 1.45 7.57 28.32
C LEU A 38 0.57 8.00 29.50
N ALA A 39 0.42 7.15 30.53
CA ALA A 39 -0.32 7.48 31.74
C ALA A 39 0.33 8.65 32.49
N GLN A 40 1.65 8.60 32.70
CA GLN A 40 2.41 9.67 33.35
C GLN A 40 2.29 10.99 32.57
N ARG A 41 2.37 10.93 31.23
CA ARG A 41 2.24 12.13 30.39
C ARG A 41 0.81 12.69 30.41
N ALA A 42 -0.21 11.83 30.44
CA ALA A 42 -1.60 12.26 30.58
C ALA A 42 -1.84 12.98 31.91
N GLU A 43 -1.31 12.45 33.01
CA GLU A 43 -1.35 13.09 34.33
C GLU A 43 -0.65 14.45 34.31
N GLN A 44 0.58 14.52 33.77
CA GLN A 44 1.35 15.76 33.65
C GLN A 44 0.60 16.84 32.86
N LEU A 45 -0.15 16.43 31.83
CA LEU A 45 -0.93 17.33 30.97
C LEU A 45 -2.35 17.60 31.51
N GLY A 46 -2.77 16.98 32.61
CA GLY A 46 -4.13 17.09 33.15
C GLY A 46 -5.21 16.48 32.25
N LEU A 47 -4.87 15.47 31.44
CA LEU A 47 -5.78 14.80 30.51
C LEU A 47 -6.43 13.57 31.15
N ASN A 48 -7.75 13.52 31.14
CA ASN A 48 -8.52 12.35 31.60
C ASN A 48 -8.74 11.35 30.46
N ILE A 49 -7.75 10.49 30.21
CA ILE A 49 -7.77 9.48 29.14
C ILE A 49 -7.67 8.08 29.73
N VAL A 50 -8.55 7.18 29.31
CA VAL A 50 -8.53 5.76 29.69
C VAL A 50 -7.69 4.98 28.68
N LEU A 51 -6.53 4.47 29.13
CA LEU A 51 -5.64 3.65 28.31
C LEU A 51 -6.03 2.16 28.40
N LYS A 52 -6.43 1.58 27.26
CA LYS A 52 -6.81 0.17 27.14
C LYS A 52 -5.72 -0.62 26.42
N ASP A 53 -5.52 -1.88 26.80
CA ASP A 53 -4.62 -2.74 26.04
C ASP A 53 -5.24 -3.10 24.71
N TYR A 54 -4.45 -3.02 23.64
CA TYR A 54 -4.92 -3.38 22.32
C TYR A 54 -5.05 -4.91 22.16
N SER A 55 -6.15 -5.34 21.57
CA SER A 55 -6.43 -6.74 21.22
C SER A 55 -6.93 -6.82 19.78
N VAL A 56 -6.32 -7.72 18.98
CA VAL A 56 -6.72 -7.97 17.58
C VAL A 56 -8.15 -8.50 17.47
N ARG A 57 -8.66 -9.15 18.53
CA ARG A 57 -10.00 -9.77 18.55
C ARG A 57 -11.11 -8.77 18.80
N GLU A 58 -10.77 -7.60 19.32
CA GLU A 58 -11.73 -6.57 19.71
C GLU A 58 -11.75 -5.46 18.68
N LYS A 59 -12.92 -4.86 18.49
CA LYS A 59 -13.02 -3.66 17.66
C LYS A 59 -12.27 -2.53 18.35
N THR A 60 -11.34 -1.91 17.66
CA THR A 60 -10.62 -0.74 18.18
C THR A 60 -11.60 0.36 18.56
N VAL A 61 -11.44 0.86 19.79
CA VAL A 61 -12.30 1.90 20.37
C VAL A 61 -12.12 3.20 19.60
N THR A 62 -13.23 3.88 19.32
CA THR A 62 -13.27 5.23 18.74
C THR A 62 -14.07 6.19 19.63
N ASP A 63 -14.30 5.81 20.88
CA ASP A 63 -15.00 6.61 21.87
C ASP A 63 -14.10 7.75 22.34
N SER A 64 -14.67 8.95 22.50
CA SER A 64 -13.97 10.09 23.08
C SER A 64 -13.42 9.73 24.46
N ASN A 65 -12.13 10.01 24.68
CA ASN A 65 -11.38 9.80 25.93
C ASN A 65 -10.87 8.38 26.20
N GLN A 66 -10.90 7.48 25.22
CA GLN A 66 -10.25 6.17 25.33
C GLN A 66 -9.18 6.02 24.26
N LEU A 67 -8.10 5.30 24.60
CA LEU A 67 -7.00 5.08 23.66
C LEU A 67 -6.48 3.65 23.80
N ALA A 68 -6.49 2.90 22.70
CA ALA A 68 -5.91 1.57 22.64
C ALA A 68 -4.38 1.67 22.55
N VAL A 69 -3.68 0.90 23.38
CA VAL A 69 -2.22 0.90 23.49
C VAL A 69 -1.69 -0.49 23.21
N LEU A 70 -0.84 -0.61 22.20
CA LEU A 70 0.02 -1.76 22.02
C LEU A 70 1.29 -1.51 22.84
N HIS A 71 1.40 -2.18 23.98
CA HIS A 71 2.41 -1.88 24.98
C HIS A 71 3.80 -2.36 24.56
N VAL A 72 4.79 -1.45 24.60
CA VAL A 72 6.22 -1.74 24.57
C VAL A 72 6.86 -1.01 25.75
N PRO A 73 7.53 -1.67 26.71
CA PRO A 73 8.05 -1.00 27.90
C PRO A 73 9.34 -0.21 27.60
N CYS A 74 9.49 0.96 28.22
CA CYS A 74 10.76 1.67 28.28
C CYS A 74 11.70 0.96 29.29
N PRO A 75 12.98 0.72 28.95
CA PRO A 75 13.96 0.16 29.87
C PRO A 75 14.17 0.97 31.15
N VAL A 76 14.10 2.30 31.05
CA VAL A 76 14.20 3.22 32.19
C VAL A 76 13.09 4.26 32.13
N LYS A 77 12.63 4.72 33.30
CA LYS A 77 11.53 5.69 33.40
C LYS A 77 11.88 6.98 32.64
N PRO A 78 11.15 7.35 31.59
CA PRO A 78 11.44 8.58 30.85
C PRO A 78 11.07 9.84 31.65
N ILE A 79 11.83 10.92 31.42
CA ILE A 79 11.56 12.25 31.96
C ILE A 79 11.30 13.18 30.77
N ALA A 80 10.20 13.93 30.81
CA ALA A 80 9.86 14.87 29.76
C ALA A 80 10.99 15.90 29.58
N GLY A 81 11.46 16.07 28.34
CA GLY A 81 12.55 16.98 27.97
C GLY A 81 13.97 16.48 28.23
N VAL A 82 14.15 15.30 28.85
CA VAL A 82 15.48 14.77 29.19
C VAL A 82 15.72 13.45 28.44
N LEU A 83 16.60 13.50 27.45
CA LEU A 83 17.00 12.34 26.66
C LEU A 83 17.78 11.33 27.53
N ASP A 84 17.51 10.03 27.32
CA ASP A 84 18.26 8.94 27.95
C ASP A 84 18.60 7.85 26.91
N PRO A 85 19.90 7.64 26.58
CA PRO A 85 20.34 6.60 25.66
C PRO A 85 19.87 5.18 26.01
N GLN A 86 19.58 4.88 27.27
CA GLN A 86 19.07 3.57 27.68
C GLN A 86 17.68 3.28 27.09
N ASN A 87 16.91 4.31 26.72
CA ASN A 87 15.62 4.18 26.05
C ASN A 87 15.70 4.09 24.52
N ALA A 88 16.90 4.12 23.92
CA ALA A 88 17.04 3.97 22.47
C ALA A 88 16.52 2.60 21.98
N SER A 89 16.75 1.53 22.75
CA SER A 89 16.26 0.18 22.42
C SER A 89 14.74 0.10 22.39
N TYR A 90 14.04 0.87 23.24
CA TYR A 90 12.58 1.02 23.20
C TYR A 90 12.13 1.62 21.86
N VAL A 91 12.75 2.72 21.41
CA VAL A 91 12.38 3.37 20.14
C VAL A 91 12.57 2.41 18.96
N LEU A 92 13.67 1.67 18.93
CA LEU A 92 13.94 0.69 17.88
C LEU A 92 12.96 -0.49 17.92
N ALA A 93 12.69 -1.05 19.11
CA ALA A 93 11.73 -2.14 19.29
C ALA A 93 10.32 -1.73 18.83
N MET A 94 9.95 -0.49 19.11
CA MET A 94 8.70 0.11 18.64
C MET A 94 8.64 0.14 17.11
N LEU A 95 9.66 0.68 16.44
CA LEU A 95 9.68 0.77 14.98
C LEU A 95 9.72 -0.60 14.31
N THR A 96 10.47 -1.55 14.86
CA THR A 96 10.49 -2.94 14.38
C THR A 96 9.12 -3.59 14.49
N THR A 97 8.48 -3.48 15.67
CA THR A 97 7.14 -4.03 15.90
C THR A 97 6.12 -3.39 14.96
N ALA A 98 6.21 -2.07 14.75
CA ALA A 98 5.33 -1.35 13.85
C ALA A 98 5.44 -1.84 12.40
N ALA A 99 6.67 -1.97 11.89
CA ALA A 99 6.91 -2.48 10.54
C ALA A 99 6.34 -3.89 10.37
N GLN A 100 6.67 -4.81 11.29
CA GLN A 100 6.22 -6.20 11.23
C GLN A 100 4.68 -6.31 11.28
N ARG A 101 4.03 -5.62 12.20
CA ARG A 101 2.56 -5.67 12.36
C ARG A 101 1.83 -5.08 11.14
N CYS A 102 2.38 -4.02 10.55
CA CYS A 102 1.83 -3.45 9.31
C CYS A 102 2.07 -4.37 8.10
N LEU A 103 3.22 -5.02 8.01
CA LEU A 103 3.53 -6.00 6.95
C LEU A 103 2.60 -7.22 6.99
N HIS A 104 2.26 -7.70 8.19
CA HIS A 104 1.25 -8.74 8.38
C HIS A 104 -0.19 -8.25 8.14
N GLY A 105 -0.37 -6.99 7.76
CA GLY A 105 -1.67 -6.41 7.48
C GLY A 105 -2.56 -6.29 8.72
N GLU A 106 -2.02 -6.33 9.94
CA GLU A 106 -2.81 -6.12 11.16
C GLU A 106 -3.31 -4.67 11.24
N PHE A 107 -2.48 -3.74 10.79
CA PHE A 107 -2.78 -2.31 10.69
C PHE A 107 -2.78 -1.86 9.24
N SER A 108 -3.63 -0.89 8.91
CA SER A 108 -3.73 -0.39 7.52
C SER A 108 -2.66 0.64 7.15
N ALA A 109 -2.03 1.28 8.15
CA ALA A 109 -0.93 2.22 7.96
C ALA A 109 -0.16 2.43 9.27
N LEU A 110 1.08 2.87 9.13
CA LEU A 110 1.95 3.35 10.20
C LEU A 110 2.04 4.88 10.17
N ILE A 111 1.83 5.53 11.31
CA ILE A 111 2.07 6.95 11.51
C ILE A 111 3.15 7.08 12.56
N THR A 112 4.21 7.83 12.27
CA THR A 112 5.33 7.98 13.20
C THR A 112 5.39 9.37 13.84
N ALA A 113 5.37 9.42 15.17
CA ALA A 113 5.78 10.59 15.91
C ALA A 113 7.32 10.80 15.83
N PRO A 114 7.84 11.98 16.22
CA PRO A 114 9.27 12.29 16.11
C PRO A 114 10.16 11.38 16.96
N VAL A 115 11.38 11.12 16.48
CA VAL A 115 12.45 10.42 17.22
C VAL A 115 13.72 11.26 17.24
N HIS A 116 14.59 11.06 18.23
CA HIS A 116 15.84 11.80 18.35
C HIS A 116 17.03 10.96 17.84
N LYS A 117 17.50 11.21 16.61
CA LYS A 117 18.56 10.40 15.97
C LYS A 117 19.84 10.35 16.81
N ALA A 118 20.27 11.48 17.38
CA ALA A 118 21.55 11.54 18.08
C ALA A 118 21.58 10.69 19.36
N VAL A 119 20.47 10.59 20.10
CA VAL A 119 20.44 9.77 21.33
C VAL A 119 20.49 8.27 21.00
N ILE A 120 19.86 7.87 19.89
CA ILE A 120 19.90 6.50 19.39
C ILE A 120 21.32 6.11 18.98
N ASN A 121 22.03 6.99 18.27
CA ASN A 121 23.43 6.76 17.89
C ASN A 121 24.39 6.79 19.10
N GLN A 122 24.16 7.67 20.09
CA GLN A 122 24.92 7.67 21.35
C GLN A 122 24.77 6.36 22.15
N ALA A 123 23.61 5.70 22.05
CA ALA A 123 23.38 4.39 22.62
C ALA A 123 24.08 3.24 21.86
N GLY A 124 24.81 3.54 20.79
CA GLY A 124 25.55 2.55 20.00
C GLY A 124 24.77 1.94 18.83
N PHE A 125 23.58 2.45 18.51
CA PHE A 125 22.79 1.96 17.38
C PHE A 125 22.97 2.85 16.15
N ALA A 126 23.38 2.27 15.02
CA ALA A 126 23.41 3.00 13.75
C ALA A 126 21.98 3.34 13.30
N PHE A 127 21.62 4.62 13.32
CA PHE A 127 20.28 5.08 12.97
C PHE A 127 20.31 6.40 12.20
N SER A 128 19.96 6.35 10.92
CA SER A 128 19.91 7.52 10.03
C SER A 128 18.55 8.23 10.05
N GLY A 129 17.47 7.50 10.37
CA GLY A 129 16.12 8.01 10.33
C GLY A 129 15.07 6.91 10.18
N HIS A 130 13.80 7.30 10.32
CA HIS A 130 12.66 6.40 10.13
C HIS A 130 12.65 5.78 8.73
N THR A 131 12.88 6.59 7.70
CA THR A 131 12.80 6.19 6.29
C THR A 131 13.77 5.05 5.99
N GLU A 132 15.04 5.21 6.35
CA GLU A 132 16.09 4.23 6.12
C GLU A 132 15.89 2.98 6.99
N PHE A 133 15.51 3.16 8.25
CA PHE A 133 15.23 2.05 9.16
C PHE A 133 14.08 1.17 8.65
N LEU A 134 12.96 1.78 8.25
CA LEU A 134 11.79 1.05 7.77
C LEU A 134 12.04 0.40 6.42
N ALA A 135 12.79 1.06 5.52
CA ALA A 135 13.21 0.47 4.25
C ALA A 135 14.02 -0.82 4.49
N HIS A 136 14.99 -0.78 5.41
CA HIS A 136 15.74 -1.97 5.81
C HIS A 136 14.84 -3.06 6.42
N GLN A 137 13.93 -2.71 7.34
CA GLN A 137 12.99 -3.68 7.93
C GLN A 137 12.05 -4.32 6.88
N CYS A 138 11.75 -3.61 5.81
CA CYS A 138 10.88 -4.10 4.73
C CYS A 138 11.66 -4.74 3.57
N ASN A 139 12.99 -4.86 3.65
CA ASN A 139 13.87 -5.29 2.55
C ASN A 139 13.66 -4.48 1.26
N ILE A 140 13.50 -3.17 1.40
CA ILE A 140 13.37 -2.23 0.28
C ILE A 140 14.66 -1.41 0.16
N GLU A 141 15.28 -1.44 -1.01
CA GLU A 141 16.53 -0.72 -1.26
C GLU A 141 16.30 0.78 -1.48
N THR A 142 15.23 1.15 -2.19
CA THR A 142 14.95 2.54 -2.57
C THR A 142 13.55 2.94 -2.17
N VAL A 143 13.46 4.06 -1.46
CA VAL A 143 12.21 4.71 -1.07
C VAL A 143 12.24 6.17 -1.51
N VAL A 144 11.06 6.75 -1.71
CA VAL A 144 10.93 8.15 -2.11
C VAL A 144 10.31 8.94 -0.97
N MET A 145 10.95 10.03 -0.58
CA MET A 145 10.37 10.98 0.35
C MET A 145 9.45 11.93 -0.41
N MET A 146 8.22 12.07 0.08
CA MET A 146 7.27 13.07 -0.40
C MET A 146 6.73 13.84 0.79
N LEU A 147 6.78 15.17 0.72
CA LEU A 147 5.98 16.00 1.63
C LEU A 147 4.67 16.36 0.95
N ALA A 148 3.61 16.40 1.72
CA ALA A 148 2.28 16.76 1.25
C ALA A 148 1.60 17.72 2.21
N CYS A 149 0.87 18.68 1.65
CA CYS A 149 -0.16 19.45 2.32
C CYS A 149 -1.41 19.48 1.44
N GLU A 150 -2.44 20.22 1.86
CA GLU A 150 -3.67 20.34 1.07
C GLU A 150 -3.44 20.94 -0.31
N ALA A 151 -2.52 21.90 -0.42
CA ALA A 151 -2.25 22.62 -1.66
C ALA A 151 -1.37 21.87 -2.65
N MET A 152 -0.44 21.02 -2.18
CA MET A 152 0.55 20.38 -3.05
C MET A 152 1.18 19.13 -2.45
N ARG A 153 1.75 18.31 -3.34
CA ARG A 153 2.63 17.17 -3.01
C ARG A 153 3.97 17.40 -3.69
N VAL A 154 5.06 17.27 -2.94
CA VAL A 154 6.43 17.48 -3.44
C VAL A 154 7.27 16.26 -3.08
N ALA A 155 7.61 15.46 -4.09
CA ALA A 155 8.57 14.37 -3.98
C ALA A 155 9.99 14.88 -4.25
N LEU A 156 10.98 14.21 -3.66
CA LEU A 156 12.38 14.62 -3.75
C LEU A 156 13.22 13.54 -4.44
N VAL A 157 14.01 13.93 -5.44
CA VAL A 157 15.02 13.04 -6.05
C VAL A 157 16.16 12.77 -5.07
N THR A 158 16.60 13.80 -4.34
CA THR A 158 17.59 13.68 -3.27
C THR A 158 17.05 14.26 -1.96
N THR A 159 17.40 13.63 -0.84
CA THR A 159 16.90 14.02 0.50
C THR A 159 17.96 14.80 1.28
N HIS A 160 18.52 14.23 2.35
CA HIS A 160 19.46 14.90 3.24
C HIS A 160 20.91 14.73 2.74
N LEU A 161 21.27 15.47 1.69
CA LEU A 161 22.64 15.54 1.16
C LEU A 161 23.23 16.95 1.34
N PRO A 162 24.55 17.09 1.55
CA PRO A 162 25.22 18.37 1.35
C PRO A 162 25.00 18.87 -0.08
N LEU A 163 24.72 20.16 -0.25
CA LEU A 163 24.34 20.73 -1.56
C LEU A 163 25.37 20.45 -2.67
N LYS A 164 26.67 20.44 -2.33
CA LYS A 164 27.76 20.11 -3.26
C LYS A 164 27.68 18.69 -3.87
N ASP A 165 27.01 17.77 -3.18
CA ASP A 165 26.91 16.37 -3.59
C ASP A 165 25.63 16.10 -4.41
N VAL A 166 24.69 17.05 -4.45
CA VAL A 166 23.41 16.93 -5.16
C VAL A 166 23.61 16.69 -6.66
N PRO A 167 24.39 17.50 -7.42
CA PRO A 167 24.49 17.30 -8.87
C PRO A 167 24.99 15.89 -9.25
N LYS A 168 25.93 15.35 -8.46
CA LYS A 168 26.44 14.00 -8.66
C LYS A 168 25.41 12.90 -8.35
N ALA A 169 24.52 13.14 -7.40
CA ALA A 169 23.49 12.18 -7.01
C ALA A 169 22.31 12.15 -7.99
N VAL A 170 22.05 13.26 -8.70
CA VAL A 170 21.02 13.33 -9.76
C VAL A 170 21.52 12.59 -11.00
N THR A 171 21.17 11.31 -11.08
CA THR A 171 21.45 10.41 -12.20
C THR A 171 20.16 10.00 -12.90
N MET A 172 20.27 9.52 -14.15
CA MET A 172 19.11 9.09 -14.93
C MET A 172 18.31 8.00 -14.20
N SER A 173 19.02 7.06 -13.54
CA SER A 173 18.44 6.02 -12.70
C SER A 173 17.69 6.60 -11.50
N SER A 174 18.31 7.53 -10.75
CA SER A 174 17.67 8.14 -9.58
C SER A 174 16.37 8.87 -9.93
N VAL A 175 16.38 9.67 -11.02
CA VAL A 175 15.20 10.42 -11.49
C VAL A 175 14.11 9.44 -11.94
N THR A 176 14.48 8.42 -12.73
CA THR A 176 13.55 7.40 -13.21
C THR A 176 12.90 6.63 -12.06
N ASN A 177 13.69 6.16 -11.10
CA ASN A 177 13.19 5.38 -9.97
C ASN A 177 12.26 6.20 -9.08
N VAL A 178 12.59 7.47 -8.85
CA VAL A 178 11.77 8.37 -8.03
C VAL A 178 10.41 8.62 -8.69
N ILE A 179 10.40 8.97 -9.98
CA ILE A 179 9.15 9.27 -10.69
C ILE A 179 8.29 8.02 -10.86
N THR A 180 8.87 6.86 -11.17
CA THR A 180 8.14 5.60 -11.27
C THR A 180 7.49 5.21 -9.94
N CYS A 181 8.23 5.35 -8.83
CA CYS A 181 7.71 5.09 -7.50
C CYS A 181 6.57 6.06 -7.13
N LEU A 182 6.74 7.34 -7.46
CA LEU A 182 5.73 8.38 -7.27
C LEU A 182 4.46 8.08 -8.07
N ASP A 183 4.56 7.85 -9.38
CA ASP A 183 3.43 7.53 -10.26
C ASP A 183 2.64 6.31 -9.74
N LYS A 184 3.36 5.23 -9.40
CA LYS A 184 2.75 4.03 -8.82
C LYS A 184 1.99 4.36 -7.53
N SER A 185 2.59 5.14 -6.64
CA SER A 185 1.97 5.49 -5.35
C SER A 185 0.77 6.42 -5.53
N LEU A 186 0.83 7.39 -6.44
CA LEU A 186 -0.31 8.26 -6.77
C LEU A 186 -1.50 7.45 -7.30
N LYS A 187 -1.24 6.43 -8.14
CA LYS A 187 -2.27 5.49 -8.62
C LYS A 187 -2.83 4.63 -7.50
N GLN A 188 -1.98 3.93 -6.77
CA GLN A 188 -2.39 2.89 -5.82
C GLN A 188 -2.90 3.46 -4.50
N GLU A 189 -2.22 4.48 -3.98
CA GLU A 189 -2.44 4.99 -2.63
C GLU A 189 -3.21 6.31 -2.62
N PHE A 190 -3.15 7.12 -3.69
CA PHE A 190 -3.96 8.34 -3.79
C PHE A 190 -5.20 8.15 -4.68
N GLY A 191 -5.26 7.07 -5.45
CA GLY A 191 -6.40 6.74 -6.32
C GLY A 191 -6.50 7.64 -7.55
N ILE A 192 -5.37 8.13 -8.06
CA ILE A 192 -5.29 8.99 -9.22
C ILE A 192 -4.95 8.12 -10.43
N SER A 193 -5.92 7.84 -11.30
CA SER A 193 -5.75 6.85 -12.39
C SER A 193 -4.67 7.23 -13.41
N LYS A 194 -4.50 8.53 -13.67
CA LYS A 194 -3.51 9.09 -14.60
C LYS A 194 -2.83 10.28 -13.93
N PRO A 195 -1.85 10.04 -13.04
CA PRO A 195 -1.17 11.10 -12.32
C PRO A 195 -0.39 11.99 -13.27
N ARG A 196 -0.57 13.29 -13.14
CA ARG A 196 0.19 14.29 -13.87
C ARG A 196 1.29 14.85 -13.00
N ILE A 197 2.55 14.61 -13.40
CA ILE A 197 3.74 14.89 -12.57
C ILE A 197 4.57 16.00 -13.21
N PHE A 198 4.85 17.07 -12.46
CA PHE A 198 5.72 18.15 -12.92
C PHE A 198 7.10 18.05 -12.26
N VAL A 199 8.17 18.18 -13.05
CA VAL A 199 9.54 17.93 -12.61
C VAL A 199 10.37 19.20 -12.78
N ALA A 200 11.07 19.61 -11.72
CA ALA A 200 12.00 20.73 -11.77
C ALA A 200 13.28 20.36 -12.54
N GLY A 201 13.95 21.35 -13.14
CA GLY A 201 15.37 21.26 -13.44
C GLY A 201 16.21 21.20 -12.17
N LEU A 202 17.45 20.76 -12.27
CA LEU A 202 18.43 20.87 -11.19
C LEU A 202 18.95 22.31 -11.08
N ASN A 203 19.25 22.92 -12.22
CA ASN A 203 19.85 24.22 -12.35
C ASN A 203 18.79 25.35 -12.39
N PRO A 204 19.16 26.59 -12.02
CA PRO A 204 18.33 27.76 -12.30
C PRO A 204 17.92 27.80 -13.77
N HIS A 205 16.68 28.23 -14.04
CA HIS A 205 16.12 28.26 -15.40
C HIS A 205 16.17 26.91 -16.14
N ALA A 206 16.23 25.80 -15.40
CA ALA A 206 16.39 24.45 -15.96
C ALA A 206 17.58 24.37 -16.94
N GLY A 207 18.71 24.99 -16.57
CA GLY A 207 19.97 24.93 -17.31
C GLY A 207 20.07 25.93 -18.47
N GLU A 208 19.01 26.71 -18.75
CA GLU A 208 18.99 27.74 -19.81
C GLU A 208 19.54 27.21 -21.14
N GLY A 209 19.01 26.09 -21.63
CA GLY A 209 19.47 25.46 -22.88
C GLY A 209 20.92 24.95 -22.87
N GLY A 210 21.52 24.76 -21.69
CA GLY A 210 22.90 24.31 -21.52
C GLY A 210 23.87 25.40 -21.07
N PHE A 211 23.45 26.67 -21.02
CA PHE A 211 24.32 27.78 -20.61
C PHE A 211 24.52 27.86 -19.09
N LEU A 212 23.60 27.28 -18.31
CA LEU A 212 23.64 27.25 -16.83
C LEU A 212 23.69 25.81 -16.31
N GLY A 213 24.51 24.96 -16.92
CA GLY A 213 24.63 23.54 -16.57
C GLY A 213 24.02 22.63 -17.63
N HIS A 214 24.43 21.36 -17.62
CA HIS A 214 24.10 20.39 -18.68
C HIS A 214 23.28 19.21 -18.17
N GLU A 215 23.03 19.12 -16.87
CA GLU A 215 22.33 18.00 -16.22
C GLU A 215 20.90 17.82 -16.77
N GLU A 216 20.22 18.90 -17.15
CA GLU A 216 18.92 18.82 -17.81
C GLU A 216 18.98 18.12 -19.16
N ILE A 217 20.02 18.39 -19.96
CA ILE A 217 20.20 17.85 -21.31
C ILE A 217 20.69 16.41 -21.24
N GLU A 218 21.67 16.15 -20.37
CA GLU A 218 22.39 14.88 -20.31
C GLU A 218 21.67 13.83 -19.45
N VAL A 219 20.91 14.26 -18.43
CA VAL A 219 20.34 13.35 -17.41
C VAL A 219 18.83 13.46 -17.30
N ILE A 220 18.29 14.65 -17.01
CA ILE A 220 16.89 14.79 -16.60
C ILE A 220 15.95 14.62 -17.79
N SER A 221 16.11 15.40 -18.87
CA SER A 221 15.23 15.32 -20.05
C SER A 221 15.23 13.92 -20.69
N PRO A 222 16.39 13.24 -20.85
CA PRO A 222 16.41 11.85 -21.29
C PRO A 222 15.61 10.90 -20.39
N ALA A 223 15.69 11.06 -19.06
CA ALA A 223 14.91 10.25 -18.11
C ALA A 223 13.40 10.49 -18.28
N LEU A 224 12.98 11.77 -18.37
CA LEU A 224 11.57 12.11 -18.55
C LEU A 224 11.01 11.55 -19.87
N TYR A 225 11.77 11.67 -20.96
CA TYR A 225 11.38 11.11 -22.26
C TYR A 225 11.24 9.58 -22.22
N ALA A 226 12.12 8.88 -21.50
CA ALA A 226 12.02 7.44 -21.32
C ALA A 226 10.76 7.04 -20.54
N LEU A 227 10.40 7.79 -19.49
CA LEU A 227 9.19 7.57 -18.70
C LEU A 227 7.90 7.88 -19.49
N GLN A 228 7.89 8.94 -20.29
CA GLN A 228 6.78 9.27 -21.19
C GLN A 228 6.49 8.14 -22.18
N LYS A 229 7.53 7.50 -22.73
CA LYS A 229 7.38 6.32 -23.59
C LYS A 229 6.77 5.12 -22.87
N GLN A 230 6.92 5.04 -21.55
CA GLN A 230 6.29 4.02 -20.71
C GLN A 230 4.85 4.39 -20.31
N GLY A 231 4.34 5.54 -20.77
CA GLY A 231 2.97 6.00 -20.50
C GLY A 231 2.80 6.76 -19.19
N ILE A 232 3.89 7.21 -18.56
CA ILE A 232 3.82 8.09 -17.39
C ILE A 232 3.65 9.54 -17.87
N ASP A 233 2.61 10.23 -17.36
CA ASP A 233 2.29 11.62 -17.72
C ASP A 233 3.17 12.59 -16.92
N VAL A 234 4.43 12.69 -17.35
CA VAL A 234 5.46 13.53 -16.71
C VAL A 234 5.87 14.68 -17.62
N HIS A 235 6.02 15.87 -17.04
CA HIS A 235 6.38 17.10 -17.75
C HIS A 235 7.55 17.82 -17.07
N GLY A 236 8.38 18.49 -17.87
CA GLY A 236 9.56 19.23 -17.43
C GLY A 236 10.77 18.98 -18.34
N PRO A 237 11.99 19.30 -17.89
CA PRO A 237 12.28 20.01 -16.64
C PRO A 237 11.80 21.47 -16.68
N PHE A 238 11.18 21.93 -15.58
CA PHE A 238 10.76 23.32 -15.42
C PHE A 238 11.73 24.11 -14.53
N PRO A 239 11.91 25.42 -14.73
CA PRO A 239 12.52 26.29 -13.72
C PRO A 239 11.75 26.18 -12.41
N ALA A 240 12.43 25.89 -11.30
CA ALA A 240 11.75 25.65 -10.02
C ALA A 240 10.96 26.86 -9.53
N ASP A 241 11.46 28.08 -9.77
CA ASP A 241 10.84 29.35 -9.41
C ASP A 241 9.52 29.61 -10.15
N THR A 242 9.34 29.06 -11.34
CA THR A 242 8.08 29.16 -12.11
C THR A 242 7.21 27.92 -11.97
N MET A 243 7.76 26.76 -11.61
CA MET A 243 7.02 25.50 -11.47
C MET A 243 5.98 25.55 -10.35
N PHE A 244 6.27 26.22 -9.24
CA PHE A 244 5.40 26.21 -8.05
C PHE A 244 4.33 27.31 -8.01
N VAL A 245 4.10 28.03 -9.12
CA VAL A 245 3.03 29.04 -9.18
C VAL A 245 1.64 28.38 -9.16
N GLU A 246 0.65 29.07 -8.61
CA GLU A 246 -0.70 28.54 -8.32
C GLU A 246 -1.38 27.92 -9.55
N GLN A 247 -1.19 28.51 -10.74
CA GLN A 247 -1.75 27.97 -11.99
C GLN A 247 -1.24 26.55 -12.28
N HIS A 248 0.04 26.27 -12.03
CA HIS A 248 0.61 24.94 -12.22
C HIS A 248 0.26 23.97 -11.09
N ALA A 249 0.09 24.45 -9.86
CA ALA A 249 -0.34 23.61 -8.74
C ALA A 249 -1.75 23.03 -8.92
N ASN A 250 -2.62 23.71 -9.66
CA ASN A 250 -3.96 23.19 -10.00
C ASN A 250 -3.96 22.20 -11.17
N ASP A 251 -2.88 22.17 -11.95
CA ASP A 251 -2.76 21.39 -13.19
C ASP A 251 -1.95 20.09 -13.02
N CYS A 252 -1.39 19.84 -11.83
CA CYS A 252 -0.58 18.66 -11.53
C CYS A 252 -1.03 17.97 -10.22
N ASP A 253 -0.74 16.67 -10.11
CA ASP A 253 -1.05 15.87 -8.92
C ASP A 253 0.11 15.84 -7.92
N ALA A 254 1.33 15.99 -8.43
CA ALA A 254 2.56 16.07 -7.65
C ALA A 254 3.69 16.78 -8.40
N PHE A 255 4.53 17.45 -7.63
CA PHE A 255 5.80 18.00 -8.08
C PHE A 255 6.95 17.08 -7.70
N VAL A 256 8.03 17.12 -8.50
CA VAL A 256 9.31 16.48 -8.20
C VAL A 256 10.38 17.55 -8.18
N ALA A 257 10.99 17.74 -7.02
CA ALA A 257 12.16 18.60 -6.85
C ALA A 257 13.43 17.75 -6.84
N MET A 258 14.53 18.28 -7.39
CA MET A 258 15.82 17.59 -7.47
C MET A 258 16.49 17.47 -6.09
N TYR A 259 16.25 18.42 -5.20
CA TYR A 259 16.81 18.43 -3.84
C TYR A 259 15.88 19.09 -2.82
N HIS A 260 16.17 18.84 -1.54
CA HIS A 260 15.36 19.24 -0.39
C HIS A 260 14.97 20.73 -0.39
N ASP A 261 15.94 21.63 -0.44
CA ASP A 261 15.68 23.07 -0.33
C ASP A 261 15.10 23.70 -1.61
N GLN A 262 14.98 22.94 -2.70
CA GLN A 262 14.34 23.41 -3.93
C GLN A 262 12.81 23.42 -3.81
N GLY A 263 12.23 22.44 -3.12
CA GLY A 263 10.77 22.26 -3.07
C GLY A 263 10.15 22.48 -1.69
N LEU A 264 10.86 22.13 -0.60
CA LEU A 264 10.27 22.17 0.73
C LEU A 264 10.02 23.58 1.29
N PRO A 265 10.79 24.64 0.97
CA PRO A 265 10.47 25.99 1.43
C PRO A 265 9.08 26.45 0.97
N VAL A 266 8.72 26.22 -0.30
CA VAL A 266 7.41 26.57 -0.84
C VAL A 266 6.30 25.76 -0.17
N LEU A 267 6.50 24.44 -0.04
CA LEU A 267 5.51 23.57 0.60
C LEU A 267 5.25 23.97 2.05
N LYS A 268 6.30 24.28 2.82
CA LYS A 268 6.16 24.69 4.22
C LYS A 268 5.53 26.07 4.36
N TYR A 269 5.80 26.97 3.42
CA TYR A 269 5.12 28.27 3.36
C TYR A 269 3.61 28.08 3.12
N ALA A 270 3.23 27.23 2.16
CA ALA A 270 1.83 26.96 1.85
C ALA A 270 1.10 26.11 2.91
N GLY A 271 1.79 25.17 3.54
CA GLY A 271 1.21 24.14 4.40
C GLY A 271 1.46 24.32 5.90
N PHE A 272 1.79 25.53 6.36
CA PHE A 272 2.30 25.82 7.71
C PHE A 272 1.59 25.03 8.83
N GLY A 273 2.34 24.16 9.53
CA GLY A 273 1.86 23.31 10.64
C GLY A 273 1.03 22.07 10.24
N ARG A 274 0.75 21.87 8.95
CA ARG A 274 -0.05 20.74 8.42
C ARG A 274 0.65 19.92 7.34
N ALA A 275 1.93 20.18 7.10
CA ALA A 275 2.72 19.36 6.21
C ALA A 275 2.93 17.97 6.82
N VAL A 276 2.90 16.95 5.96
CA VAL A 276 3.04 15.54 6.29
C VAL A 276 4.17 14.97 5.46
N ASN A 277 5.07 14.25 6.11
CA ASN A 277 6.10 13.47 5.43
C ASN A 277 5.56 12.05 5.16
N ILE A 278 5.64 11.62 3.91
CA ILE A 278 5.15 10.33 3.40
C ILE A 278 6.33 9.59 2.79
N THR A 279 6.47 8.32 3.17
CA THR A 279 7.49 7.44 2.58
C THR A 279 6.86 6.53 1.56
N LEU A 280 7.14 6.79 0.28
CA LEU A 280 6.64 6.01 -0.84
C LEU A 280 7.58 4.85 -1.18
N GLY A 281 7.04 3.79 -1.77
CA GLY A 281 7.79 2.60 -2.20
C GLY A 281 7.90 1.51 -1.14
N LEU A 282 7.47 1.78 0.10
CA LEU A 282 7.31 0.73 1.11
C LEU A 282 6.09 -0.14 0.79
N PRO A 283 6.10 -1.43 1.18
CA PRO A 283 4.91 -2.30 1.07
C PRO A 283 3.78 -1.87 2.03
N ILE A 284 4.10 -1.07 3.04
CA ILE A 284 3.18 -0.49 4.02
C ILE A 284 3.00 1.01 3.77
N ILE A 285 1.80 1.53 4.04
CA ILE A 285 1.58 2.98 4.06
C ILE A 285 2.26 3.55 5.30
N ARG A 286 3.15 4.53 5.11
CA ARG A 286 3.77 5.26 6.22
C ARG A 286 3.69 6.77 6.04
N THR A 287 3.11 7.44 7.03
CA THR A 287 3.12 8.90 7.18
C THR A 287 3.82 9.31 8.46
N SER A 288 4.16 10.59 8.56
CA SER A 288 4.92 11.16 9.68
C SER A 288 4.65 12.64 9.78
N VAL A 289 4.78 13.16 10.99
CA VAL A 289 4.90 14.61 11.19
C VAL A 289 6.16 15.16 10.53
N ASP A 290 6.18 16.46 10.27
CA ASP A 290 7.29 17.17 9.61
C ASP A 290 8.22 17.92 10.59
N HIS A 291 7.94 17.83 11.90
CA HIS A 291 8.71 18.48 12.97
C HIS A 291 9.53 17.49 13.81
N GLY A 292 10.45 18.03 14.60
CA GLY A 292 11.31 17.27 15.52
C GLY A 292 10.65 16.93 16.85
N THR A 293 11.45 16.47 17.81
CA THR A 293 11.02 16.01 19.14
C THR A 293 10.63 17.11 20.12
N ALA A 294 11.01 18.37 19.85
CA ALA A 294 10.71 19.57 20.65
C ALA A 294 10.77 19.31 22.17
N LEU A 295 11.92 18.87 22.65
CA LEU A 295 12.11 18.39 24.03
C LEU A 295 11.66 19.42 25.07
N GLU A 296 11.87 20.69 24.80
CA GLU A 296 11.48 21.83 25.61
C GLU A 296 9.95 22.00 25.78
N LEU A 297 9.15 21.40 24.88
CA LEU A 297 7.69 21.44 24.93
C LEU A 297 7.08 20.17 25.54
N ALA A 298 7.86 19.12 25.76
CA ALA A 298 7.37 17.85 26.28
C ALA A 298 6.72 18.03 27.67
N GLY A 299 5.48 17.57 27.79
CA GLY A 299 4.70 17.66 29.02
C GLY A 299 4.19 19.07 29.37
N THR A 300 4.32 20.05 28.48
CA THR A 300 3.89 21.43 28.72
C THR A 300 2.47 21.74 28.23
N GLY A 301 1.90 20.89 27.37
CA GLY A 301 0.62 21.11 26.70
C GLY A 301 0.66 22.14 25.55
N LYS A 302 1.85 22.62 25.17
CA LYS A 302 2.03 23.64 24.11
C LYS A 302 2.42 23.08 22.75
N ALA A 303 2.61 21.76 22.63
CA ALA A 303 2.94 21.12 21.37
C ALA A 303 1.78 21.29 20.36
N ASP A 304 2.10 21.73 19.14
CA ASP A 304 1.12 21.75 18.06
C ASP A 304 0.83 20.32 17.58
N VAL A 305 -0.46 20.03 17.39
CA VAL A 305 -0.95 18.71 16.96
C VAL A 305 -1.37 18.68 15.50
N GLY A 306 -1.31 19.82 14.80
CA GLY A 306 -1.75 19.99 13.42
C GLY A 306 -1.14 18.94 12.47
N SER A 307 0.19 18.80 12.50
CA SER A 307 0.91 17.88 11.61
C SER A 307 0.54 16.41 11.88
N MET A 308 0.37 15.99 13.15
CA MET A 308 -0.05 14.62 13.45
C MET A 308 -1.47 14.34 12.97
N LYS A 309 -2.41 15.27 13.21
CA LYS A 309 -3.78 15.12 12.71
C LYS A 309 -3.79 14.97 11.20
N ALA A 310 -3.06 15.84 10.49
CA ALA A 310 -2.91 15.75 9.05
C ALA A 310 -2.29 14.41 8.61
N ALA A 311 -1.26 13.92 9.31
CA ALA A 311 -0.59 12.66 9.00
C ALA A 311 -1.51 11.45 9.12
N ILE A 312 -2.37 11.43 10.14
CA ILE A 312 -3.37 10.38 10.36
C ILE A 312 -4.48 10.43 9.31
N GLU A 313 -4.99 11.63 8.99
CA GLU A 313 -6.03 11.79 7.97
C GLU A 313 -5.52 11.35 6.58
N ILE A 314 -4.30 11.74 6.22
CA ILE A 314 -3.68 11.29 4.97
C ILE A 314 -3.46 9.77 4.98
N ALA A 315 -2.97 9.19 6.08
CA ALA A 315 -2.80 7.74 6.19
C ALA A 315 -4.15 6.99 6.06
N ALA A 316 -5.22 7.49 6.68
CA ALA A 316 -6.56 6.96 6.54
C ALA A 316 -7.07 7.05 5.11
N PHE A 317 -6.88 8.20 4.46
CA PHE A 317 -7.23 8.40 3.07
C PHE A 317 -6.51 7.39 2.17
N MET A 318 -5.18 7.29 2.32
CA MET A 318 -4.36 6.37 1.52
C MET A 318 -4.78 4.91 1.73
N ALA A 319 -5.01 4.51 2.98
CA ALA A 319 -5.46 3.16 3.31
C ALA A 319 -6.81 2.82 2.66
N ARG A 320 -7.76 3.76 2.66
CA ARG A 320 -9.07 3.56 2.02
C ARG A 320 -8.95 3.44 0.51
N LYS A 321 -8.09 4.23 -0.13
CA LYS A 321 -7.83 4.16 -1.58
C LYS A 321 -7.14 2.86 -1.98
N LYS A 322 -6.09 2.46 -1.26
CA LYS A 322 -5.35 1.20 -1.49
C LYS A 322 -6.27 -0.01 -1.42
N VAL A 323 -7.17 -0.07 -0.43
CA VAL A 323 -8.17 -1.15 -0.32
C VAL A 323 -9.17 -1.15 -1.48
N ARG A 324 -9.59 0.04 -1.95
CA ARG A 324 -10.55 0.16 -3.08
C ARG A 324 -9.92 -0.21 -4.43
N ASN A 325 -8.62 0.00 -4.58
CA ASN A 325 -7.87 -0.28 -5.80
C ASN A 325 -7.22 -1.67 -5.81
N MET A 326 -7.49 -2.50 -4.80
CA MET A 326 -6.98 -3.87 -4.77
C MET A 326 -7.77 -4.74 -5.77
N THR A 327 -7.05 -5.37 -6.68
CA THR A 327 -7.60 -6.34 -7.64
C THR A 327 -8.37 -7.43 -6.91
N ILE A 328 -9.63 -7.63 -7.30
CA ILE A 328 -10.43 -8.74 -6.79
C ILE A 328 -9.92 -10.03 -7.42
N ILE A 329 -9.57 -11.02 -6.60
CA ILE A 329 -9.24 -12.36 -7.07
C ILE A 329 -10.52 -13.19 -7.05
N SER A 330 -10.96 -13.60 -8.24
CA SER A 330 -12.18 -14.36 -8.45
C SER A 330 -11.87 -15.75 -8.97
N LEU A 331 -12.47 -16.77 -8.36
CA LEU A 331 -12.49 -18.12 -8.93
C LEU A 331 -13.70 -18.26 -9.84
N ILE A 332 -13.57 -18.98 -10.96
CA ILE A 332 -14.72 -19.36 -11.78
C ILE A 332 -14.64 -20.83 -12.18
N ALA A 333 -15.65 -21.61 -11.85
CA ALA A 333 -15.66 -23.04 -12.17
C ALA A 333 -17.07 -23.57 -12.40
N ALA A 334 -17.18 -24.66 -13.16
CA ALA A 334 -18.39 -25.45 -13.30
C ALA A 334 -18.18 -26.81 -12.63
N VAL A 335 -19.09 -27.16 -11.70
CA VAL A 335 -18.99 -28.38 -10.91
C VAL A 335 -20.31 -29.13 -10.85
N ASP A 336 -20.25 -30.44 -10.63
CA ASP A 336 -21.42 -31.28 -10.40
C ASP A 336 -21.91 -31.24 -8.93
N GLU A 337 -22.88 -32.09 -8.57
CA GLU A 337 -23.41 -32.17 -7.21
C GLU A 337 -22.37 -32.50 -6.12
N HIS A 338 -21.27 -33.18 -6.47
CA HIS A 338 -20.18 -33.54 -5.56
C HIS A 338 -18.95 -32.64 -5.68
N GLY A 339 -19.02 -31.58 -6.48
CA GLY A 339 -17.89 -30.66 -6.68
C GLY A 339 -16.88 -31.15 -7.73
N ALA A 340 -17.23 -32.15 -8.54
CA ALA A 340 -16.37 -32.63 -9.62
C ALA A 340 -16.13 -31.53 -10.67
N LEU A 341 -14.91 -31.41 -11.19
CA LEU A 341 -14.53 -30.44 -12.23
C LEU A 341 -14.31 -31.06 -13.60
N GLY A 342 -13.79 -32.30 -13.64
CA GLY A 342 -13.35 -32.93 -14.88
C GLY A 342 -12.86 -34.35 -14.68
N LYS A 343 -12.62 -35.01 -15.82
CA LYS A 343 -12.07 -36.37 -15.93
C LYS A 343 -11.05 -36.40 -17.05
N ASP A 344 -9.90 -37.06 -16.87
CA ASP A 344 -8.91 -37.27 -17.94
C ASP A 344 -8.46 -35.96 -18.64
N ASN A 345 -8.32 -34.88 -17.87
CA ASN A 345 -7.98 -33.52 -18.33
C ASN A 345 -9.01 -32.87 -19.29
N GLN A 346 -10.27 -33.33 -19.24
CA GLN A 346 -11.40 -32.76 -19.97
C GLN A 346 -12.49 -32.27 -19.00
N LEU A 347 -13.34 -31.36 -19.49
CA LEU A 347 -14.54 -30.91 -18.77
C LEU A 347 -15.55 -32.07 -18.65
N LEU A 348 -16.34 -32.08 -17.58
CA LEU A 348 -17.36 -33.11 -17.33
C LEU A 348 -18.40 -33.23 -18.46
N CYS A 349 -18.81 -32.09 -18.99
CA CYS A 349 -19.74 -32.01 -20.10
C CYS A 349 -19.62 -30.66 -20.83
N HIS A 350 -20.14 -30.60 -22.04
CA HIS A 350 -20.20 -29.37 -22.82
C HIS A 350 -21.55 -28.67 -22.60
N LEU A 351 -21.53 -27.51 -21.94
CA LEU A 351 -22.72 -26.73 -21.59
C LEU A 351 -22.66 -25.33 -22.24
N PRO A 352 -23.35 -25.09 -23.37
CA PRO A 352 -23.33 -23.80 -24.06
C PRO A 352 -23.78 -22.61 -23.21
N ALA A 353 -24.71 -22.81 -22.27
CA ALA A 353 -25.14 -21.75 -21.34
C ALA A 353 -24.01 -21.33 -20.39
N ASP A 354 -23.31 -22.30 -19.79
CA ASP A 354 -22.17 -22.07 -18.91
C ASP A 354 -20.99 -21.42 -19.67
N LEU A 355 -20.65 -21.92 -20.86
CA LEU A 355 -19.58 -21.34 -21.67
C LEU A 355 -19.85 -19.87 -22.07
N ARG A 356 -21.12 -19.51 -22.31
CA ARG A 356 -21.51 -18.11 -22.52
C ARG A 356 -21.33 -17.29 -21.27
N HIS A 357 -21.81 -17.78 -20.12
CA HIS A 357 -21.64 -17.12 -18.83
C HIS A 357 -20.16 -16.92 -18.46
N PHE A 358 -19.34 -17.96 -18.64
CA PHE A 358 -17.89 -17.90 -18.49
C PHE A 358 -17.26 -16.82 -19.37
N LYS A 359 -17.65 -16.76 -20.65
CA LYS A 359 -17.13 -15.74 -21.57
C LYS A 359 -17.54 -14.34 -21.11
N GLU A 360 -18.81 -14.13 -20.76
CA GLU A 360 -19.32 -12.83 -20.28
C GLU A 360 -18.58 -12.35 -19.03
N LEU A 361 -18.32 -13.24 -18.07
CA LEU A 361 -17.63 -12.88 -16.83
C LEU A 361 -16.13 -12.61 -17.01
N THR A 362 -15.49 -13.26 -17.98
CA THR A 362 -14.02 -13.22 -18.15
C THR A 362 -13.56 -12.27 -19.24
N LEU A 363 -14.39 -11.89 -20.21
CA LEU A 363 -13.99 -11.05 -21.33
C LEU A 363 -13.44 -9.70 -20.86
N GLY A 364 -12.30 -9.27 -21.41
CA GLY A 364 -11.64 -8.02 -21.03
C GLY A 364 -10.89 -8.06 -19.69
N LYS A 365 -10.90 -9.19 -18.97
CA LYS A 365 -10.17 -9.37 -17.71
C LYS A 365 -8.93 -10.26 -17.89
N PRO A 366 -7.92 -10.13 -17.03
CA PRO A 366 -6.88 -11.15 -16.90
C PRO A 366 -7.46 -12.48 -16.44
N ILE A 367 -6.98 -13.56 -17.03
CA ILE A 367 -7.34 -14.93 -16.66
C ILE A 367 -6.10 -15.72 -16.28
N LEU A 368 -6.16 -16.46 -15.18
CA LEU A 368 -5.08 -17.28 -14.66
C LEU A 368 -5.48 -18.76 -14.67
N MET A 369 -4.60 -19.60 -15.22
CA MET A 369 -4.83 -21.04 -15.28
C MET A 369 -3.53 -21.83 -15.13
N GLY A 370 -3.64 -23.09 -14.70
CA GLY A 370 -2.51 -24.01 -14.72
C GLY A 370 -2.17 -24.50 -16.13
N ARG A 371 -0.93 -24.96 -16.33
CA ARG A 371 -0.45 -25.53 -17.60
C ARG A 371 -1.40 -26.58 -18.22
N LYS A 372 -1.83 -27.57 -17.44
CA LYS A 372 -2.70 -28.66 -17.95
C LYS A 372 -4.05 -28.15 -18.46
N THR A 373 -4.60 -27.13 -17.80
CA THR A 373 -5.83 -26.47 -18.23
C THR A 373 -5.61 -25.72 -19.54
N TYR A 374 -4.50 -24.99 -19.65
CA TYR A 374 -4.14 -24.32 -20.91
C TYR A 374 -3.99 -25.33 -22.07
N GLU A 375 -3.30 -26.45 -21.84
CA GLU A 375 -3.13 -27.52 -22.84
C GLU A 375 -4.46 -28.13 -23.28
N SER A 376 -5.42 -28.29 -22.35
CA SER A 376 -6.77 -28.76 -22.66
C SER A 376 -7.56 -27.76 -23.51
N ILE A 377 -7.41 -26.46 -23.25
CA ILE A 377 -8.03 -25.39 -24.05
C ILE A 377 -7.36 -25.26 -25.43
N GLY A 378 -6.06 -25.55 -25.52
CA GLY A 378 -5.28 -25.63 -26.75
C GLY A 378 -4.79 -24.30 -27.31
N SER A 379 -5.39 -23.16 -26.95
CA SER A 379 -4.94 -21.84 -27.40
C SER A 379 -5.30 -20.73 -26.43
N PRO A 380 -4.59 -19.57 -26.46
CA PRO A 380 -4.95 -18.42 -25.65
C PRO A 380 -6.37 -17.95 -25.98
N LEU A 381 -7.13 -17.68 -24.93
CA LEU A 381 -8.51 -17.27 -25.02
C LEU A 381 -8.58 -15.80 -25.50
N PRO A 382 -9.24 -15.50 -26.64
CA PRO A 382 -9.18 -14.17 -27.26
C PRO A 382 -9.85 -13.10 -26.39
N GLY A 383 -9.34 -11.86 -26.50
CA GLY A 383 -9.87 -10.69 -25.79
C GLY A 383 -9.58 -10.67 -24.29
N ARG A 384 -8.59 -11.45 -23.83
CA ARG A 384 -8.21 -11.62 -22.42
C ARG A 384 -6.69 -11.66 -22.29
N LEU A 385 -6.15 -11.11 -21.19
CA LEU A 385 -4.76 -11.33 -20.83
C LEU A 385 -4.64 -12.75 -20.25
N ASN A 386 -4.01 -13.65 -21.00
CA ASN A 386 -3.86 -15.05 -20.62
C ASN A 386 -2.58 -15.22 -19.78
N ILE A 387 -2.73 -15.72 -18.55
CA ILE A 387 -1.63 -15.97 -17.62
C ILE A 387 -1.60 -17.47 -17.31
N ILE A 388 -0.47 -18.12 -17.57
CA ILE A 388 -0.27 -19.55 -17.35
C ILE A 388 0.71 -19.75 -16.20
N LEU A 389 0.26 -20.44 -15.16
CA LEU A 389 1.11 -20.87 -14.07
C LEU A 389 1.86 -22.16 -14.46
N SER A 390 3.18 -22.06 -14.63
CA SER A 390 4.05 -23.17 -14.97
C SER A 390 5.47 -22.96 -14.46
N ARG A 391 6.09 -24.01 -13.92
CA ARG A 391 7.52 -24.02 -13.57
C ARG A 391 8.41 -24.61 -14.67
N GLN A 392 7.80 -25.23 -15.68
CA GLN A 392 8.51 -25.97 -16.74
C GLN A 392 8.53 -25.21 -18.06
N LEU A 393 7.44 -24.48 -18.35
CA LEU A 393 7.32 -23.65 -19.54
C LEU A 393 7.75 -22.24 -19.17
N THR A 394 8.48 -21.58 -20.07
CA THR A 394 8.96 -20.21 -19.87
C THR A 394 8.34 -19.22 -20.85
N GLN A 395 7.84 -19.69 -22.00
CA GLN A 395 7.19 -18.85 -23.01
C GLN A 395 6.07 -19.60 -23.73
N ILE A 396 4.97 -18.88 -23.98
CA ILE A 396 3.83 -19.32 -24.79
C ILE A 396 3.44 -18.12 -25.67
N SER A 397 3.28 -18.34 -26.98
CA SER A 397 2.87 -17.25 -27.88
C SER A 397 1.45 -16.77 -27.53
N GLY A 398 1.28 -15.46 -27.38
CA GLY A 398 -0.02 -14.85 -27.05
C GLY A 398 -0.44 -14.97 -25.59
N ALA A 399 0.45 -15.40 -24.69
CA ALA A 399 0.17 -15.48 -23.27
C ALA A 399 1.42 -15.22 -22.41
N VAL A 400 1.20 -14.87 -21.14
CA VAL A 400 2.26 -14.63 -20.15
C VAL A 400 2.43 -15.87 -19.30
N VAL A 401 3.67 -16.30 -19.06
CA VAL A 401 3.97 -17.44 -18.20
C VAL A 401 4.60 -16.95 -16.90
N VAL A 402 4.07 -17.43 -15.78
CA VAL A 402 4.54 -17.10 -14.42
C VAL A 402 4.75 -18.38 -13.63
N ASP A 403 5.63 -18.32 -12.63
CA ASP A 403 6.06 -19.46 -11.81
C ASP A 403 5.30 -19.59 -10.48
N THR A 404 4.68 -18.50 -10.02
CA THR A 404 3.93 -18.43 -8.75
C THR A 404 2.63 -17.64 -8.90
N LEU A 405 1.66 -17.91 -8.01
CA LEU A 405 0.43 -17.12 -7.92
C LEU A 405 0.70 -15.66 -7.55
N HIS A 406 1.66 -15.43 -6.65
CA HIS A 406 2.05 -14.08 -6.23
C HIS A 406 2.45 -13.21 -7.42
N HIS A 407 3.32 -13.74 -8.29
CA HIS A 407 3.73 -13.04 -9.51
C HIS A 407 2.55 -12.76 -10.45
N ALA A 408 1.58 -13.69 -10.56
CA ALA A 408 0.36 -13.45 -11.34
C ALA A 408 -0.47 -12.28 -10.78
N PHE A 409 -0.61 -12.19 -9.46
CA PHE A 409 -1.37 -11.13 -8.80
C PHE A 409 -0.64 -9.79 -8.83
N GLU A 410 0.68 -9.77 -8.72
CA GLU A 410 1.48 -8.55 -8.91
C GLU A 410 1.35 -8.01 -10.33
N LEU A 411 1.44 -8.88 -11.34
CA LEU A 411 1.27 -8.51 -12.74
C LEU A 411 -0.09 -7.84 -13.02
N THR A 412 -1.11 -8.24 -12.26
CA THR A 412 -2.51 -7.81 -12.45
C THR A 412 -2.99 -6.86 -11.38
N CYS A 413 -2.11 -6.34 -10.52
CA CYS A 413 -2.49 -5.52 -9.36
C CYS A 413 -3.15 -4.17 -9.71
N HIS A 414 -3.17 -3.79 -10.99
CA HIS A 414 -3.82 -2.59 -11.51
C HIS A 414 -5.19 -2.88 -12.13
N GLU A 415 -5.50 -4.16 -12.36
CA GLU A 415 -6.76 -4.60 -12.95
C GLU A 415 -7.83 -4.66 -11.85
N PRO A 416 -9.10 -4.36 -12.16
CA PRO A 416 -10.16 -4.39 -11.16
C PRO A 416 -10.41 -5.81 -10.63
N GLU A 417 -10.17 -6.82 -11.47
CA GLU A 417 -10.46 -8.22 -11.15
C GLU A 417 -9.62 -9.17 -12.01
N ILE A 418 -9.05 -10.21 -11.40
CA ILE A 418 -8.41 -11.36 -12.07
C ILE A 418 -9.26 -12.61 -11.88
N MET A 419 -9.44 -13.38 -12.96
CA MET A 419 -10.24 -14.61 -12.97
C MET A 419 -9.33 -15.84 -12.96
N VAL A 420 -9.35 -16.63 -11.89
CA VAL A 420 -8.71 -17.95 -11.85
C VAL A 420 -9.68 -18.96 -12.45
N ILE A 421 -9.29 -19.56 -13.58
CA ILE A 421 -10.20 -20.31 -14.45
C ILE A 421 -9.90 -21.81 -14.54
N GLY A 422 -8.84 -22.30 -13.89
CA GLY A 422 -8.60 -23.74 -13.89
C GLY A 422 -7.25 -24.22 -13.42
N GLY A 423 -7.25 -25.53 -13.13
CA GLY A 423 -6.16 -26.28 -12.54
C GLY A 423 -6.46 -26.53 -11.07
N ALA A 424 -6.65 -27.79 -10.68
CA ALA A 424 -7.04 -28.18 -9.32
C ALA A 424 -6.13 -27.54 -8.25
N HIS A 425 -4.81 -27.68 -8.44
CA HIS A 425 -3.80 -27.11 -7.54
C HIS A 425 -3.79 -25.58 -7.55
N VAL A 426 -4.21 -24.95 -8.66
CA VAL A 426 -4.32 -23.49 -8.76
C VAL A 426 -5.52 -23.03 -7.94
N TYR A 427 -6.66 -23.73 -8.03
CA TYR A 427 -7.83 -23.46 -7.21
C TYR A 427 -7.57 -23.65 -5.72
N GLU A 428 -6.93 -24.76 -5.32
CA GLU A 428 -6.59 -25.05 -3.93
C GLU A 428 -5.78 -23.93 -3.27
N GLN A 429 -4.84 -23.35 -4.01
CA GLN A 429 -4.03 -22.25 -3.51
C GLN A 429 -4.77 -20.90 -3.60
N ALA A 430 -5.47 -20.64 -4.71
CA ALA A 430 -6.14 -19.37 -4.94
C ALA A 430 -7.36 -19.15 -4.04
N ILE A 431 -8.09 -20.20 -3.63
CA ILE A 431 -9.26 -20.05 -2.74
C ILE A 431 -8.91 -19.44 -1.37
N LEU A 432 -7.67 -19.64 -0.92
CA LEU A 432 -7.18 -19.06 0.34
C LEU A 432 -7.14 -17.53 0.29
N VAL A 433 -6.86 -16.97 -0.88
CA VAL A 433 -6.68 -15.52 -1.09
C VAL A 433 -7.75 -14.89 -1.96
N ALA A 434 -8.66 -15.68 -2.55
CA ALA A 434 -9.77 -15.18 -3.35
C ALA A 434 -10.79 -14.41 -2.50
N GLN A 435 -11.44 -13.42 -3.12
CA GLN A 435 -12.55 -12.68 -2.51
C GLN A 435 -13.90 -13.15 -3.03
N ARG A 436 -13.94 -13.77 -4.21
CA ARG A 436 -15.18 -14.13 -4.90
C ARG A 436 -15.08 -15.49 -5.60
N ILE A 437 -16.20 -16.19 -5.67
CA ILE A 437 -16.35 -17.42 -6.47
C ILE A 437 -17.59 -17.28 -7.36
N TYR A 438 -17.41 -17.50 -8.66
CA TYR A 438 -18.49 -17.76 -9.61
C TYR A 438 -18.56 -19.27 -9.84
N LEU A 439 -19.58 -19.92 -9.30
CA LEU A 439 -19.70 -21.38 -9.37
C LEU A 439 -20.95 -21.76 -10.14
N THR A 440 -20.78 -22.44 -11.27
CA THR A 440 -21.88 -23.12 -11.93
C THR A 440 -22.05 -24.49 -11.29
N LYS A 441 -23.20 -24.72 -10.63
CA LYS A 441 -23.57 -26.02 -10.08
C LYS A 441 -24.45 -26.75 -11.10
N ILE A 442 -23.96 -27.85 -11.66
CA ILE A 442 -24.69 -28.71 -12.58
C ILE A 442 -25.45 -29.74 -11.74
N HIS A 443 -26.77 -29.79 -11.89
CA HIS A 443 -27.64 -30.67 -11.11
C HIS A 443 -27.63 -32.11 -11.67
N HIS A 444 -26.43 -32.70 -11.66
CA HIS A 444 -26.14 -34.05 -12.09
C HIS A 444 -24.91 -34.58 -11.33
N GLN A 445 -24.63 -35.88 -11.44
CA GLN A 445 -23.44 -36.50 -10.88
C GLN A 445 -22.66 -37.20 -11.99
N PHE A 446 -21.39 -36.85 -12.14
CA PHE A 446 -20.51 -37.42 -13.15
C PHE A 446 -19.41 -38.26 -12.50
N GLU A 447 -18.81 -39.16 -13.27
CA GLU A 447 -17.52 -39.73 -12.88
C GLU A 447 -16.41 -38.70 -13.10
N ALA A 448 -15.52 -38.53 -12.13
CA ALA A 448 -14.46 -37.52 -12.16
C ALA A 448 -13.22 -37.94 -11.38
N ASP A 449 -12.08 -37.36 -11.74
CA ASP A 449 -10.78 -37.53 -11.06
C ASP A 449 -10.23 -36.23 -10.47
N VAL A 450 -10.86 -35.09 -10.79
CA VAL A 450 -10.49 -33.76 -10.32
C VAL A 450 -11.69 -33.07 -9.73
N PHE A 451 -11.52 -32.47 -8.54
CA PHE A 451 -12.57 -31.81 -7.78
C PHE A 451 -12.19 -30.36 -7.45
N PHE A 452 -13.20 -29.51 -7.33
CA PHE A 452 -13.05 -28.14 -6.86
C PHE A 452 -12.89 -28.12 -5.34
N PRO A 453 -12.11 -27.18 -4.77
CA PRO A 453 -12.01 -27.04 -3.33
C PRO A 453 -13.36 -26.84 -2.66
N THR A 454 -13.53 -27.39 -1.46
CA THR A 454 -14.79 -27.25 -0.70
C THR A 454 -15.07 -25.78 -0.40
N VAL A 455 -16.30 -25.35 -0.69
CA VAL A 455 -16.79 -24.00 -0.38
C VAL A 455 -17.46 -24.05 1.00
N ASP A 456 -16.70 -23.69 2.03
CA ASP A 456 -17.19 -23.64 3.41
C ASP A 456 -18.15 -22.44 3.61
N GLU A 457 -19.41 -22.72 3.95
CA GLU A 457 -20.47 -21.71 4.14
C GLU A 457 -20.21 -20.75 5.32
N SER A 458 -19.33 -21.11 6.26
CA SER A 458 -18.89 -20.20 7.32
C SER A 458 -17.94 -19.10 6.81
N ILE A 459 -17.28 -19.36 5.67
CA ILE A 459 -16.31 -18.48 5.02
C ILE A 459 -16.90 -17.80 3.78
N TRP A 460 -17.80 -18.47 3.07
CA TRP A 460 -18.35 -18.04 1.78
C TRP A 460 -19.86 -17.89 1.85
N GLN A 461 -20.37 -16.71 1.47
CA GLN A 461 -21.80 -16.45 1.44
C GLN A 461 -22.31 -16.27 0.02
N VAL A 462 -23.39 -16.98 -0.31
CA VAL A 462 -24.14 -16.78 -1.55
C VAL A 462 -24.72 -15.37 -1.56
N GLN A 463 -24.32 -14.58 -2.56
CA GLN A 463 -24.90 -13.27 -2.84
C GLN A 463 -25.94 -13.33 -3.95
N GLU A 464 -25.82 -14.30 -4.84
CA GLU A 464 -26.67 -14.46 -6.00
C GLU A 464 -26.74 -15.93 -6.38
N ALA A 465 -27.94 -16.39 -6.74
CA ALA A 465 -28.21 -17.73 -7.23
C ALA A 465 -29.22 -17.64 -8.36
N VAL A 466 -28.82 -18.05 -9.55
CA VAL A 466 -29.63 -17.95 -10.77
C VAL A 466 -29.83 -19.34 -11.35
N PHE A 467 -31.02 -19.90 -11.14
CA PHE A 467 -31.39 -21.19 -11.72
C PHE A 467 -31.60 -21.09 -13.24
N ARG A 468 -31.18 -22.14 -13.95
CA ARG A 468 -31.32 -22.34 -15.38
C ARG A 468 -31.78 -23.77 -15.63
N PRO A 469 -33.03 -23.97 -16.10
CA PRO A 469 -33.48 -25.30 -16.47
C PRO A 469 -32.73 -25.78 -17.72
N HIS A 470 -32.65 -27.10 -17.88
CA HIS A 470 -32.18 -27.73 -19.10
C HIS A 470 -33.03 -27.29 -20.30
N ASP A 471 -32.40 -27.24 -21.46
CA ASP A 471 -33.03 -26.93 -22.74
C ASP A 471 -32.45 -27.83 -23.85
N GLU A 472 -32.90 -27.64 -25.10
CA GLU A 472 -32.44 -28.42 -26.24
C GLU A 472 -30.91 -28.38 -26.44
N LYS A 473 -30.23 -27.36 -25.90
CA LYS A 473 -28.78 -27.12 -26.06
C LYS A 473 -27.99 -27.44 -24.79
N SER A 474 -28.62 -27.50 -23.63
CA SER A 474 -28.01 -27.79 -22.33
C SER A 474 -28.80 -28.90 -21.62
N LYS A 475 -28.26 -30.13 -21.64
CA LYS A 475 -28.94 -31.35 -21.18
C LYS A 475 -29.23 -31.45 -19.69
N TYR A 476 -28.69 -30.56 -18.87
CA TYR A 476 -28.77 -30.62 -17.41
C TYR A 476 -29.24 -29.28 -16.86
N ASP A 477 -30.05 -29.33 -15.80
CA ASP A 477 -30.36 -28.15 -15.00
C ASP A 477 -29.07 -27.65 -14.35
N MET A 478 -28.96 -26.34 -14.19
CA MET A 478 -27.80 -25.73 -13.52
C MET A 478 -28.20 -24.48 -12.72
N THR A 479 -27.40 -24.14 -11.73
CA THR A 479 -27.52 -22.88 -10.99
C THR A 479 -26.20 -22.13 -11.05
N PHE A 480 -26.24 -20.86 -11.46
CA PHE A 480 -25.10 -19.96 -11.37
C PHE A 480 -25.10 -19.29 -10.00
N TYR A 481 -24.08 -19.59 -9.20
CA TYR A 481 -23.88 -18.98 -7.90
C TYR A 481 -22.78 -17.92 -7.95
N ARG A 482 -22.99 -16.80 -7.26
CA ARG A 482 -21.94 -15.85 -6.89
C ARG A 482 -21.76 -15.85 -5.39
N TYR A 483 -20.61 -16.33 -4.93
CA TYR A 483 -20.21 -16.26 -3.53
C TYR A 483 -19.27 -15.08 -3.31
N GLU A 484 -19.40 -14.42 -2.17
CA GLU A 484 -18.41 -13.47 -1.65
C GLU A 484 -17.85 -13.99 -0.33
N LYS A 485 -16.56 -13.78 -0.10
CA LYS A 485 -15.90 -14.18 1.16
C LYS A 485 -16.35 -13.26 2.29
N VAL A 486 -16.72 -13.83 3.43
CA VAL A 486 -17.18 -13.08 4.60
C VAL A 486 -16.05 -12.19 5.11
N LYS A 487 -16.33 -10.89 5.36
CA LYS A 487 -15.32 -9.89 5.74
C LYS A 487 -14.52 -10.23 7.02
N SER A 488 -15.06 -11.05 7.92
CA SER A 488 -14.36 -11.52 9.13
C SER A 488 -13.37 -12.67 8.87
N ALA A 489 -13.47 -13.37 7.73
CA ALA A 489 -12.57 -14.45 7.35
C ALA A 489 -11.32 -13.98 6.57
N LEU A 490 -11.18 -12.66 6.34
CA LEU A 490 -9.95 -12.02 5.84
C LEU A 490 -8.89 -11.81 6.96
N LEU A 491 -9.12 -12.38 8.14
CA LEU A 491 -8.33 -12.22 9.37
C LEU A 491 -7.56 -13.49 9.77
N LEU A 492 -7.56 -14.52 8.93
CA LEU A 492 -6.77 -15.76 9.05
C LEU A 492 -5.89 -15.87 7.82
#